data_AF-A0A4P5S0C0-F1
#
_entry.id   AF-A0A4P5S0C0-F1
#
_cell.length_a   1.000
_cell.length_b   1.000
_cell.length_c   1.000
_cell.angle_alpha   90.00
_cell.angle_beta   90.00
_cell.angle_gamma   90.00
#
_symmetry.space_group_name_H-M   'P 1'
#
loop_
_entity.id
_entity.type
_entity.pdbx_description
1 polymer ?
#
loop_
_entity_poly.entity_id
_entity_poly.type
_entity_poly.pdbx_seq_one_letter_code
_entity_poly.pdbx_strand_id
1 'polypeptide(L)'
;MVLDYTENSSSSGRENFLNGLTDFGVSALPATAEELAAHPEYRDFTYVPLMASAVVIAYNFVDPYTGTQLDNVVLSPRLVARIITNSSLETFFLDRELLRLNPGVRFPTGTLARPLLRAERNADTRILTSWFSSDAGAKLFLAGADTYRIPVNLAYAGYPYPQDLFETVSLDSEYFPRQGQRANALRLFYGVTSRGIFKENTSLTGLVSILDLPTARRFGLKVAKLAQSDGTSLAPSDEAILAGIDDMDSSAEGVLVSDPTPEDLTAYPLVKIDYALVPKTIGEQIKLEKIKRVLKFALNDGQTGLPSGYVALPEAIRLEGISALKEVSGTTTTVTPTTVKPYRPPTNTVASDTSMTSTTAIPTTTSTTTTSTTTTSTLSPITVPVAVGGLPSSGTSKSGILFAGLIGLSGATLLGTIRPRQKARRR
;
A
#
# COMPACT_ATOMS: atom_id res chain seq x y z
N MET A 1 11.24 -14.44 -17.47
CA MET A 1 9.96 -13.75 -17.18
C MET A 1 10.33 -12.43 -16.53
N VAL A 2 9.65 -11.36 -16.89
CA VAL A 2 9.71 -10.08 -16.17
C VAL A 2 8.36 -9.90 -15.49
N LEU A 3 8.37 -9.47 -14.24
CA LEU A 3 7.21 -8.92 -13.54
C LEU A 3 7.55 -7.47 -13.28
N ASP A 4 6.71 -6.55 -13.75
CA ASP A 4 6.79 -5.14 -13.37
C ASP A 4 5.87 -4.92 -12.17
N TYR A 5 6.26 -4.04 -11.24
CA TYR A 5 5.52 -3.78 -10.01
C TYR A 5 5.74 -2.34 -9.54
N THR A 6 4.67 -1.55 -9.58
CA THR A 6 4.63 -0.17 -9.10
C THR A 6 4.15 -0.15 -7.65
N GLU A 7 5.05 0.15 -6.71
CA GLU A 7 4.68 0.42 -5.30
C GLU A 7 3.79 1.66 -5.22
N ASN A 8 2.50 1.47 -4.91
CA ASN A 8 1.51 2.55 -4.76
C ASN A 8 0.78 2.42 -3.40
N SER A 9 -0.53 2.73 -3.35
CA SER A 9 -1.39 2.40 -2.22
C SER A 9 -2.48 1.42 -2.63
N SER A 10 -3.04 0.70 -1.67
CA SER A 10 -4.06 -0.33 -1.90
C SER A 10 -5.24 0.19 -2.73
N SER A 11 -5.73 1.40 -2.45
CA SER A 11 -6.85 1.98 -3.22
C SER A 11 -6.45 2.31 -4.67
N SER A 12 -5.24 2.80 -4.94
CA SER A 12 -4.74 2.93 -6.32
C SER A 12 -4.45 1.58 -6.99
N GLY A 13 -4.07 0.55 -6.23
CA GLY A 13 -3.88 -0.82 -6.71
C GLY A 13 -5.20 -1.46 -7.16
N ARG A 14 -6.29 -1.25 -6.41
CA ARG A 14 -7.63 -1.68 -6.79
C ARG A 14 -8.19 -0.86 -7.95
N GLU A 15 -8.08 0.47 -7.91
CA GLU A 15 -8.60 1.34 -8.98
C GLU A 15 -7.92 1.07 -10.32
N ASN A 16 -6.58 0.95 -10.36
CA ASN A 16 -5.87 0.61 -11.60
C ASN A 16 -6.28 -0.77 -12.15
N PHE A 17 -6.53 -1.73 -11.26
CA PHE A 17 -7.00 -3.07 -11.65
C PHE A 17 -8.42 -3.05 -12.20
N LEU A 18 -9.35 -2.36 -11.52
CA LEU A 18 -10.76 -2.25 -11.91
C LEU A 18 -10.98 -1.39 -13.16
N ASN A 19 -10.02 -0.54 -13.55
CA ASN A 19 -9.97 0.13 -14.85
C ASN A 19 -9.26 -0.71 -15.95
N GLY A 20 -8.85 -1.95 -15.66
CA GLY A 20 -8.14 -2.82 -16.61
C GLY A 20 -6.71 -2.37 -16.95
N LEU A 21 -6.10 -1.46 -16.18
CA LEU A 21 -4.78 -0.89 -16.44
C LEU A 21 -3.62 -1.80 -15.96
N THR A 22 -3.90 -2.80 -15.11
CA THR A 22 -2.91 -3.76 -14.60
C THR A 22 -3.42 -5.20 -14.68
N ASP A 23 -2.50 -6.14 -14.88
CA ASP A 23 -2.77 -7.58 -15.00
C ASP A 23 -3.36 -8.21 -13.71
N PHE A 24 -3.04 -7.61 -12.56
CA PHE A 24 -3.68 -7.83 -11.26
C PHE A 24 -3.49 -6.58 -10.39
N GLY A 25 -4.34 -6.39 -9.38
CA GLY A 25 -4.15 -5.38 -8.32
C GLY A 25 -3.52 -6.01 -7.08
N VAL A 26 -2.99 -5.21 -6.14
CA VAL A 26 -2.60 -5.69 -4.79
C VAL A 26 -3.20 -4.77 -3.73
N SER A 27 -3.83 -5.34 -2.70
CA SER A 27 -4.56 -4.61 -1.66
C SER A 27 -4.64 -5.40 -0.35
N ALA A 28 -4.57 -4.70 0.79
CA ALA A 28 -4.80 -5.26 2.12
C ALA A 28 -6.24 -5.08 2.63
N LEU A 29 -7.15 -4.69 1.75
CA LEU A 29 -8.60 -4.57 1.96
C LEU A 29 -9.34 -4.98 0.68
N PRO A 30 -10.60 -5.43 0.76
CA PRO A 30 -11.45 -5.62 -0.43
C PRO A 30 -11.68 -4.30 -1.19
N ALA A 31 -12.12 -4.41 -2.44
CA ALA A 31 -12.71 -3.30 -3.19
C ALA A 31 -14.00 -2.83 -2.53
N THR A 32 -14.19 -1.52 -2.41
CA THR A 32 -15.39 -0.99 -1.75
C THR A 32 -16.62 -1.14 -2.64
N ALA A 33 -17.82 -1.03 -2.05
CA ALA A 33 -19.07 -1.08 -2.79
C ALA A 33 -19.14 0.01 -3.88
N GLU A 34 -18.53 1.18 -3.64
CA GLU A 34 -18.44 2.31 -4.57
C GLU A 34 -17.44 2.04 -5.70
N GLU A 35 -16.26 1.48 -5.39
CA GLU A 35 -15.27 1.07 -6.38
C GLU A 35 -15.83 -0.02 -7.32
N LEU A 36 -16.54 -1.01 -6.75
CA LEU A 36 -17.27 -2.00 -7.53
C LEU A 36 -18.43 -1.38 -8.32
N ALA A 37 -19.18 -0.43 -7.73
CA ALA A 37 -20.28 0.26 -8.40
C ALA A 37 -19.82 1.02 -9.66
N ALA A 38 -18.68 1.72 -9.57
CA ALA A 38 -18.08 2.45 -10.68
C ALA A 38 -17.60 1.55 -11.83
N HIS A 39 -17.13 0.34 -11.52
CA HIS A 39 -16.46 -0.56 -12.46
C HIS A 39 -17.25 -1.88 -12.71
N PRO A 40 -18.46 -1.83 -13.32
CA PRO A 40 -19.31 -3.01 -13.47
C PRO A 40 -18.74 -4.08 -14.40
N GLU A 41 -17.90 -3.71 -15.37
CA GLU A 41 -17.33 -4.66 -16.35
C GLU A 41 -16.16 -5.49 -15.79
N TYR A 42 -15.50 -5.01 -14.72
CA TYR A 42 -14.29 -5.61 -14.13
C TYR A 42 -14.56 -6.32 -12.79
N ARG A 43 -15.79 -6.81 -12.57
CA ARG A 43 -16.18 -7.53 -11.33
C ARG A 43 -15.89 -9.04 -11.33
N ASP A 44 -15.55 -9.65 -12.46
CA ASP A 44 -15.20 -11.09 -12.53
C ASP A 44 -13.73 -11.33 -12.11
N PHE A 45 -13.46 -11.20 -10.81
CA PHE A 45 -12.15 -11.44 -10.22
C PHE A 45 -12.24 -12.24 -8.92
N THR A 46 -11.09 -12.72 -8.45
CA THR A 46 -10.92 -13.46 -7.20
C THR A 46 -9.75 -12.89 -6.41
N TYR A 47 -9.78 -13.01 -5.09
CA TYR A 47 -8.69 -12.56 -4.21
C TYR A 47 -7.73 -13.73 -3.94
N VAL A 48 -6.43 -13.49 -4.08
CA VAL A 48 -5.39 -14.49 -3.81
C VAL A 48 -4.42 -13.93 -2.76
N PRO A 49 -4.40 -14.43 -1.51
CA PRO A 49 -3.48 -13.96 -0.48
C PRO A 49 -2.02 -14.20 -0.90
N LEU A 50 -1.14 -13.23 -0.62
CA LEU A 50 0.27 -13.29 -1.01
C LEU A 50 1.19 -13.47 0.19
N MET A 51 1.00 -12.68 1.24
CA MET A 51 1.87 -12.57 2.40
C MET A 51 1.15 -11.81 3.53
N ALA A 52 1.56 -12.04 4.78
CA ALA A 52 1.02 -11.33 5.92
C ALA A 52 2.07 -10.44 6.60
N SER A 53 1.60 -9.39 7.28
CA SER A 53 2.43 -8.36 7.91
C SER A 53 1.60 -7.57 8.94
N ALA A 54 2.11 -6.42 9.39
CA ALA A 54 1.39 -5.49 10.25
C ALA A 54 1.70 -4.02 9.92
N VAL A 55 0.74 -3.14 10.20
CA VAL A 55 0.91 -1.68 10.24
C VAL A 55 1.55 -1.32 11.59
N VAL A 56 2.53 -0.42 11.59
CA VAL A 56 3.30 -0.09 12.80
C VAL A 56 3.49 1.40 13.01
N ILE A 57 3.51 1.79 14.29
CA ILE A 57 3.92 3.12 14.73
C ILE A 57 5.44 3.07 14.92
N ALA A 58 6.18 3.55 13.93
CA ALA A 58 7.63 3.67 13.98
C ALA A 58 8.04 5.02 14.59
N TYR A 59 9.14 5.08 15.35
CA TYR A 59 9.62 6.31 15.98
C TYR A 59 11.14 6.48 15.90
N ASN A 60 11.58 7.73 16.14
CA ASN A 60 12.97 8.09 16.34
C ASN A 60 13.05 9.07 17.54
N PHE A 61 13.26 8.49 18.73
CA PHE A 61 13.44 9.20 20.00
C PHE A 61 14.79 8.80 20.59
N VAL A 62 15.48 9.72 21.26
CA VAL A 62 16.77 9.49 21.93
C VAL A 62 16.66 9.93 23.39
N ASP A 63 17.23 9.13 24.30
CA ASP A 63 17.36 9.50 25.71
C ASP A 63 18.28 10.73 25.85
N PRO A 64 17.82 11.85 26.45
CA PRO A 64 18.57 13.09 26.54
C PRO A 64 19.79 13.05 27.47
N TYR A 65 19.95 11.99 28.26
CA TYR A 65 21.05 11.80 29.19
C TYR A 65 22.10 10.80 28.68
N THR A 66 21.68 9.68 28.06
CA THR A 66 22.61 8.68 27.53
C THR A 66 23.00 8.91 26.07
N GLY A 67 22.20 9.66 25.31
CA GLY A 67 22.35 9.82 23.86
C GLY A 67 21.99 8.57 23.05
N THR A 68 21.45 7.51 23.67
CA THR A 68 21.04 6.28 22.99
C THR A 68 19.62 6.39 22.45
N GLN A 69 19.36 5.87 21.24
CA GLN A 69 18.00 5.75 20.72
C GLN A 69 17.16 4.85 21.64
N LEU A 70 15.97 5.34 22.01
CA LEU A 70 15.03 4.56 22.84
C LEU A 70 14.59 3.30 22.11
N ASP A 71 14.24 2.27 22.86
CA ASP A 71 13.46 1.13 22.38
C ASP A 71 12.33 0.77 23.35
N ASN A 72 11.57 -0.26 23.01
CA ASN A 72 10.47 -0.81 23.81
C ASN A 72 9.33 0.16 24.18
N VAL A 73 9.33 1.41 23.67
CA VAL A 73 8.28 2.41 23.93
C VAL A 73 6.88 1.86 23.66
N VAL A 74 6.01 2.01 24.65
CA VAL A 74 4.60 1.59 24.64
C VAL A 74 3.70 2.79 24.32
N LEU A 75 2.74 2.62 23.41
CA LEU A 75 1.69 3.58 23.09
C LEU A 75 0.30 2.93 23.23
N SER A 76 -0.67 3.67 23.75
CA SER A 76 -2.08 3.27 23.77
C SER A 76 -2.83 3.77 22.52
N PRO A 77 -4.01 3.22 22.18
CA PRO A 77 -4.83 3.75 21.10
C PRO A 77 -5.11 5.26 21.25
N ARG A 78 -5.39 5.74 22.47
CA ARG A 78 -5.57 7.16 22.78
C ARG A 78 -4.33 8.01 22.50
N LEU A 79 -3.14 7.54 22.85
CA LEU A 79 -1.88 8.23 22.51
C LEU A 79 -1.66 8.29 20.99
N VAL A 80 -2.01 7.23 20.26
CA VAL A 80 -1.95 7.22 18.78
C VAL A 80 -2.97 8.21 18.19
N ALA A 81 -4.21 8.23 18.69
CA ALA A 81 -5.23 9.20 18.29
C ALA A 81 -4.77 10.66 18.50
N ARG A 82 -4.10 10.95 19.64
CA ARG A 82 -3.49 12.26 19.93
C ARG A 82 -2.41 12.65 18.93
N ILE A 83 -1.58 11.70 18.50
CA ILE A 83 -0.54 11.92 17.46
C ILE A 83 -1.21 12.24 16.11
N ILE A 84 -2.15 11.40 15.68
CA ILE A 84 -2.81 11.50 14.36
C ILE A 84 -3.62 12.81 14.23
N THR A 85 -4.36 13.19 15.26
CA THR A 85 -5.13 14.46 15.28
C THR A 85 -4.27 15.71 15.53
N ASN A 86 -2.93 15.59 15.59
CA ASN A 86 -2.02 16.71 15.84
C ASN A 86 -2.41 17.54 17.08
N SER A 87 -2.66 16.85 18.21
CA SER A 87 -3.29 17.44 19.39
C SER A 87 -2.29 17.70 20.53
N SER A 88 -1.99 18.99 20.73
CA SER A 88 -1.06 19.47 21.78
C SER A 88 0.29 18.73 21.79
N LEU A 89 0.91 18.54 20.62
CA LEU A 89 2.13 17.72 20.51
C LEU A 89 3.35 18.30 21.25
N GLU A 90 3.32 19.61 21.54
CA GLU A 90 4.28 20.33 22.40
C GLU A 90 4.27 19.88 23.88
N THR A 91 3.23 19.16 24.31
CA THR A 91 3.15 18.53 25.64
C THR A 91 3.04 17.01 25.57
N PHE A 92 3.36 16.38 24.43
CA PHE A 92 3.21 14.93 24.25
C PHE A 92 4.08 14.12 25.23
N PHE A 93 5.34 14.49 25.42
CA PHE A 93 6.26 13.80 26.35
C PHE A 93 5.99 14.09 27.84
N LEU A 94 5.01 14.94 28.13
CA LEU A 94 4.49 15.21 29.48
C LEU A 94 3.15 14.49 29.75
N ASP A 95 2.66 13.68 28.80
CA ASP A 95 1.41 12.93 28.97
C ASP A 95 1.53 11.90 30.11
N ARG A 96 0.64 12.02 31.10
CA ARG A 96 0.63 11.15 32.28
C ARG A 96 0.35 9.68 31.94
N GLU A 97 -0.30 9.40 30.82
CA GLU A 97 -0.45 8.03 30.33
C GLU A 97 0.84 7.51 29.73
N LEU A 98 1.50 8.29 28.87
CA LEU A 98 2.76 7.90 28.23
C LEU A 98 3.81 7.57 29.31
N LEU A 99 3.92 8.43 30.33
CA LEU A 99 4.83 8.23 31.46
C LEU A 99 4.44 7.02 32.34
N ARG A 100 3.14 6.71 32.48
CA ARG A 100 2.65 5.52 33.20
C ARG A 100 2.95 4.23 32.45
N LEU A 101 2.79 4.22 31.13
CA LEU A 101 3.05 3.05 30.25
C LEU A 101 4.54 2.78 30.06
N ASN A 102 5.41 3.76 30.31
CA ASN A 102 6.84 3.71 30.06
C ASN A 102 7.66 4.05 31.32
N PRO A 103 7.51 3.29 32.43
CA PRO A 103 8.14 3.61 33.70
C PRO A 103 9.68 3.64 33.59
N GLY A 104 10.29 4.76 33.99
CA GLY A 104 11.74 4.96 33.95
C GLY A 104 12.32 5.43 32.61
N VAL A 105 11.52 5.46 31.53
CA VAL A 105 11.97 5.94 30.22
C VAL A 105 12.14 7.46 30.24
N ARG A 106 13.30 7.94 29.75
CA ARG A 106 13.57 9.37 29.58
C ARG A 106 13.27 9.79 28.14
N PHE A 107 12.07 10.30 27.93
CA PHE A 107 11.63 10.83 26.64
C PHE A 107 12.38 12.11 26.23
N PRO A 108 12.33 12.50 24.94
CA PRO A 108 12.83 13.78 24.46
C PRO A 108 12.25 14.95 25.26
N THR A 109 13.07 15.97 25.55
CA THR A 109 12.73 17.03 26.51
C THR A 109 11.86 18.16 25.97
N GLY A 110 11.54 18.15 24.68
CA GLY A 110 10.76 19.18 24.00
C GLY A 110 9.44 18.63 23.45
N THR A 111 9.30 18.69 22.12
CA THR A 111 8.03 18.45 21.42
C THR A 111 8.05 17.14 20.63
N LEU A 112 6.87 16.55 20.39
CA LEU A 112 6.71 15.62 19.29
C LEU A 112 6.48 16.42 17.99
N ALA A 113 7.27 16.14 16.96
CA ALA A 113 7.08 16.70 15.63
C ALA A 113 5.74 16.25 15.01
N ARG A 114 5.27 17.00 13.99
CA ARG A 114 4.14 16.57 13.16
C ARG A 114 4.41 15.17 12.58
N PRO A 115 3.46 14.22 12.67
CA PRO A 115 3.70 12.85 12.27
C PRO A 115 3.98 12.73 10.77
N LEU A 116 4.86 11.80 10.42
CA LEU A 116 5.25 11.52 9.04
C LEU A 116 4.22 10.55 8.43
N LEU A 117 3.14 11.11 7.86
CA LEU A 117 1.97 10.35 7.38
C LEU A 117 1.91 10.24 5.85
N ARG A 118 1.25 9.19 5.36
CA ARG A 118 0.96 8.99 3.93
C ARG A 118 -0.13 9.97 3.47
N ALA A 119 -0.02 10.52 2.26
CA ALA A 119 -0.94 11.53 1.72
C ALA A 119 -2.09 10.94 0.89
N GLU A 120 -2.05 9.64 0.61
CA GLU A 120 -2.94 8.94 -0.29
C GLU A 120 -3.85 7.93 0.43
N ARG A 121 -5.04 7.64 -0.14
CA ARG A 121 -5.97 6.63 0.38
C ARG A 121 -5.29 5.27 0.49
N ASN A 122 -5.28 4.65 1.67
CA ASN A 122 -4.50 3.45 1.95
C ASN A 122 -5.16 2.53 3.01
N ALA A 123 -5.00 1.21 2.85
CA ALA A 123 -5.36 0.22 3.85
C ALA A 123 -4.64 0.43 5.19
N ASP A 124 -3.35 0.79 5.17
CA ASP A 124 -2.55 1.03 6.39
C ASP A 124 -3.23 2.09 7.29
N THR A 125 -3.70 3.18 6.67
CA THR A 125 -4.44 4.27 7.30
C THR A 125 -5.79 3.80 7.85
N ARG A 126 -6.53 3.00 7.07
CA ARG A 126 -7.84 2.46 7.48
C ARG A 126 -7.74 1.49 8.64
N ILE A 127 -6.75 0.61 8.66
CA ILE A 127 -6.51 -0.35 9.75
C ILE A 127 -6.17 0.43 11.03
N LEU A 128 -5.19 1.33 10.99
CA LEU A 128 -4.79 2.15 12.14
C LEU A 128 -5.95 2.95 12.73
N THR A 129 -6.71 3.66 11.87
CA THR A 129 -7.83 4.48 12.35
C THR A 129 -9.00 3.64 12.83
N SER A 130 -9.23 2.45 12.28
CA SER A 130 -10.32 1.57 12.74
C SER A 130 -10.02 1.09 14.15
N TRP A 131 -8.81 0.58 14.39
CA TRP A 131 -8.34 0.21 15.72
C TRP A 131 -8.45 1.36 16.73
N PHE A 132 -7.80 2.51 16.48
CA PHE A 132 -7.81 3.56 17.50
C PHE A 132 -9.18 4.21 17.69
N SER A 133 -10.01 4.33 16.65
CA SER A 133 -11.36 4.91 16.84
C SER A 133 -12.37 3.93 17.44
N SER A 134 -11.99 2.66 17.64
CA SER A 134 -12.76 1.67 18.38
C SER A 134 -12.47 1.63 19.90
N ASP A 135 -11.28 2.02 20.35
CA ASP A 135 -10.95 2.10 21.78
C ASP A 135 -11.83 3.13 22.53
N ALA A 136 -12.27 2.78 23.74
CA ALA A 136 -13.05 3.65 24.61
C ALA A 136 -12.27 4.90 25.07
N GLY A 137 -10.97 4.78 25.36
CA GLY A 137 -10.14 5.91 25.78
C GLY A 137 -9.93 6.93 24.65
N ALA A 138 -9.63 6.44 23.46
CA ALA A 138 -9.52 7.21 22.23
C ALA A 138 -10.85 7.83 21.80
N LYS A 139 -11.99 7.10 21.87
CA LYS A 139 -13.34 7.65 21.63
C LYS A 139 -13.62 8.85 22.53
N LEU A 140 -13.30 8.78 23.82
CA LEU A 140 -13.46 9.90 24.76
C LEU A 140 -12.54 11.08 24.40
N PHE A 141 -11.27 10.82 24.05
CA PHE A 141 -10.35 11.87 23.59
C PHE A 141 -10.85 12.58 22.32
N LEU A 142 -11.26 11.82 21.29
CA LEU A 142 -11.77 12.36 20.01
C LEU A 142 -13.06 13.17 20.20
N ALA A 143 -13.89 12.80 21.18
CA ALA A 143 -15.08 13.56 21.60
C ALA A 143 -14.78 14.80 22.46
N GLY A 144 -13.50 15.11 22.75
CA GLY A 144 -13.08 16.21 23.61
C GLY A 144 -13.27 15.95 25.12
N ALA A 145 -13.61 14.73 25.52
CA ALA A 145 -13.86 14.28 26.89
C ALA A 145 -12.67 13.49 27.49
N ASP A 146 -11.45 13.83 27.08
CA ASP A 146 -10.21 13.11 27.41
C ASP A 146 -9.98 12.92 28.92
N THR A 147 -9.76 11.67 29.34
CA THR A 147 -9.54 11.26 30.74
C THR A 147 -8.33 11.96 31.39
N TYR A 148 -7.31 12.31 30.61
CA TYR A 148 -6.10 12.98 31.09
C TYR A 148 -6.18 14.52 31.01
N ARG A 149 -7.28 15.05 30.44
CA ARG A 149 -7.60 16.46 30.15
C ARG A 149 -6.76 17.10 29.04
N ILE A 150 -6.32 16.30 28.07
CA ILE A 150 -5.71 16.79 26.83
C ILE A 150 -6.83 17.20 25.85
N PRO A 151 -6.89 18.47 25.39
CA PRO A 151 -7.85 18.84 24.36
C PRO A 151 -7.50 18.21 23.02
N VAL A 152 -8.51 17.73 22.29
CA VAL A 152 -8.36 17.44 20.86
C VAL A 152 -8.20 18.76 20.09
N ASN A 153 -7.36 18.75 19.05
CA ASN A 153 -7.20 19.87 18.13
C ASN A 153 -8.56 20.21 17.51
N LEU A 154 -9.00 21.47 17.61
CA LEU A 154 -10.33 21.90 17.20
C LEU A 154 -10.64 21.63 15.72
N ALA A 155 -9.64 21.52 14.86
CA ALA A 155 -9.81 21.13 13.46
C ALA A 155 -10.30 19.67 13.30
N TYR A 156 -9.99 18.79 14.26
CA TYR A 156 -10.41 17.39 14.28
C TYR A 156 -11.62 17.15 15.20
N ALA A 157 -12.19 18.19 15.81
CA ALA A 157 -13.35 18.06 16.70
C ALA A 157 -14.59 17.65 15.91
N GLY A 158 -15.13 16.45 16.18
CA GLY A 158 -16.24 15.87 15.41
C GLY A 158 -15.84 15.34 14.03
N TYR A 159 -14.54 15.29 13.71
CA TYR A 159 -14.05 14.68 12.48
C TYR A 159 -14.32 13.16 12.50
N PRO A 160 -15.00 12.59 11.49
CA PRO A 160 -15.42 11.20 11.54
C PRO A 160 -14.24 10.24 11.36
N TYR A 161 -14.24 9.16 12.14
CA TYR A 161 -13.35 8.01 11.99
C TYR A 161 -14.20 6.72 11.95
N PRO A 162 -13.73 5.64 11.30
CA PRO A 162 -12.39 5.47 10.72
C PRO A 162 -12.25 6.04 9.29
N GLN A 163 -11.01 6.34 8.89
CA GLN A 163 -10.66 6.96 7.61
C GLN A 163 -9.57 6.17 6.88
N ASP A 164 -9.58 6.17 5.55
CA ASP A 164 -8.48 5.61 4.74
C ASP A 164 -7.47 6.66 4.26
N LEU A 165 -7.70 7.94 4.59
CA LEU A 165 -6.89 9.09 4.20
C LEU A 165 -6.49 9.94 5.42
N PHE A 166 -5.24 10.39 5.47
CA PHE A 166 -4.77 11.41 6.42
C PHE A 166 -4.78 12.79 5.76
N GLU A 167 -5.97 13.34 5.52
CA GLU A 167 -6.10 14.66 4.87
C GLU A 167 -5.63 15.81 5.78
N THR A 168 -5.42 16.99 5.20
CA THR A 168 -5.04 18.21 5.93
C THR A 168 -6.29 18.88 6.51
N VAL A 169 -6.83 18.30 7.59
CA VAL A 169 -8.02 18.83 8.29
C VAL A 169 -7.73 20.18 8.99
N SER A 170 -6.47 20.41 9.38
CA SER A 170 -6.03 21.60 10.13
C SER A 170 -5.20 22.55 9.27
N LEU A 171 -5.31 23.86 9.49
CA LEU A 171 -4.51 24.91 8.83
C LEU A 171 -3.05 24.97 9.30
N ASP A 172 -2.54 23.88 9.88
CA ASP A 172 -1.18 23.75 10.38
C ASP A 172 -0.22 23.58 9.20
N SER A 173 0.54 24.63 8.90
CA SER A 173 1.43 24.66 7.74
C SER A 173 2.65 23.72 7.85
N GLU A 174 2.89 23.09 9.01
CA GLU A 174 3.93 22.07 9.20
C GLU A 174 3.39 20.63 9.17
N TYR A 175 2.06 20.45 9.29
CA TYR A 175 1.40 19.19 8.99
C TYR A 175 1.38 18.98 7.46
N PHE A 176 2.24 18.08 6.99
CA PHE A 176 2.47 17.86 5.56
C PHE A 176 2.56 16.36 5.27
N PRO A 177 1.44 15.66 5.03
CA PRO A 177 1.44 14.29 4.54
C PRO A 177 2.23 14.16 3.23
N ARG A 178 2.81 12.99 2.96
CA ARG A 178 3.62 12.74 1.76
C ARG A 178 3.22 11.44 1.07
N GLN A 179 3.21 11.43 -0.26
CA GLN A 179 2.86 10.24 -1.02
C GLN A 179 3.90 9.13 -0.83
N GLY A 180 3.45 7.92 -0.46
CA GLY A 180 4.28 6.71 -0.35
C GLY A 180 5.10 6.61 0.93
N GLN A 181 5.09 5.42 1.55
CA GLN A 181 5.74 5.18 2.85
C GLN A 181 7.25 5.40 2.85
N ARG A 182 7.95 5.10 1.75
CA ARG A 182 9.41 5.24 1.65
C ARG A 182 9.91 6.67 1.93
N ALA A 183 9.13 7.69 1.56
CA ALA A 183 9.48 9.09 1.82
C ALA A 183 9.45 9.43 3.32
N ASN A 184 8.52 8.83 4.06
CA ASN A 184 8.35 9.00 5.50
C ASN A 184 9.36 8.15 6.29
N ALA A 185 9.61 6.90 5.88
CA ALA A 185 10.62 6.04 6.48
C ALA A 185 12.04 6.65 6.37
N LEU A 186 12.39 7.21 5.20
CA LEU A 186 13.65 7.96 5.02
C LEU A 186 13.75 9.17 5.95
N ARG A 187 12.66 9.94 6.09
CA ARG A 187 12.63 11.10 7.00
C ARG A 187 12.79 10.69 8.46
N LEU A 188 12.08 9.65 8.89
CA LEU A 188 12.17 9.13 10.25
C LEU A 188 13.58 8.60 10.55
N PHE A 189 14.19 7.88 9.61
CA PHE A 189 15.57 7.37 9.72
C PHE A 189 16.60 8.49 9.89
N TYR A 190 16.56 9.52 9.04
CA TYR A 190 17.48 10.65 9.15
C TYR A 190 17.13 11.62 10.30
N GLY A 191 15.96 11.50 10.91
CA GLY A 191 15.47 12.40 11.97
C GLY A 191 15.08 13.77 11.42
N VAL A 192 14.37 13.81 10.29
CA VAL A 192 13.98 15.04 9.58
C VAL A 192 12.45 15.19 9.62
N THR A 193 11.95 16.35 10.06
CA THR A 193 10.50 16.65 10.10
C THR A 193 9.88 16.69 8.71
N SER A 194 8.54 16.68 8.59
CA SER A 194 7.92 16.50 7.28
C SER A 194 8.29 17.60 6.27
N ARG A 195 8.33 18.87 6.69
CA ARG A 195 8.77 19.98 5.83
C ARG A 195 10.23 20.37 6.01
N GLY A 196 10.86 19.95 7.11
CA GLY A 196 12.27 20.16 7.35
C GLY A 196 13.18 19.59 6.26
N ILE A 197 14.35 20.24 6.14
CA ILE A 197 15.50 19.80 5.33
C ILE A 197 16.74 19.50 6.19
N PHE A 198 16.69 19.85 7.49
CA PHE A 198 17.74 19.61 8.46
C PHE A 198 17.37 18.44 9.37
N LYS A 199 18.40 17.80 9.96
CA LYS A 199 18.23 16.78 10.99
C LYS A 199 17.92 17.44 12.34
N GLU A 200 16.87 16.97 13.00
CA GLU A 200 16.50 17.29 14.37
C GLU A 200 17.49 16.72 15.39
N ASN A 201 17.57 17.37 16.56
CA ASN A 201 18.08 16.69 17.75
C ASN A 201 16.98 15.79 18.33
N THR A 202 17.05 14.49 18.10
CA THR A 202 16.00 13.53 18.50
C THR A 202 15.89 13.26 20.01
N SER A 203 16.72 13.92 20.84
CA SER A 203 16.53 14.01 22.29
C SER A 203 15.81 15.28 22.77
N LEU A 204 15.47 16.18 21.84
CA LEU A 204 14.63 17.36 22.07
C LEU A 204 13.33 17.27 21.27
N THR A 205 13.44 16.99 19.96
CA THR A 205 12.32 16.84 19.02
C THR A 205 12.12 15.36 18.68
N GLY A 206 11.07 14.72 19.20
CA GLY A 206 10.76 13.34 18.82
C GLY A 206 10.05 13.25 17.46
N LEU A 207 10.28 12.18 16.70
CA LEU A 207 9.58 11.92 15.43
C LEU A 207 8.86 10.57 15.43
N VAL A 208 7.70 10.50 14.76
CA VAL A 208 6.86 9.31 14.57
C VAL A 208 6.40 9.21 13.11
N SER A 209 6.24 7.98 12.61
CA SER A 209 5.68 7.66 11.29
C SER A 209 4.75 6.44 11.41
N ILE A 210 3.74 6.37 10.54
CA ILE A 210 2.97 5.14 10.31
C ILE A 210 3.53 4.48 9.05
N LEU A 211 3.90 3.20 9.13
CA LEU A 211 4.56 2.42 8.09
C LEU A 211 4.06 0.97 8.11
N ASP A 212 4.34 0.18 7.08
CA ASP A 212 4.34 -1.28 7.24
C ASP A 212 5.59 -1.76 8.03
N LEU A 213 5.45 -2.89 8.72
CA LEU A 213 6.54 -3.51 9.48
C LEU A 213 7.80 -3.80 8.63
N PRO A 214 7.74 -4.35 7.40
CA PRO A 214 8.94 -4.67 6.63
C PRO A 214 9.69 -3.41 6.17
N THR A 215 9.00 -2.28 5.93
CA THR A 215 9.65 -0.99 5.73
C THR A 215 10.34 -0.52 7.01
N ALA A 216 9.67 -0.62 8.17
CA ALA A 216 10.29 -0.27 9.45
C ALA A 216 11.55 -1.13 9.73
N ARG A 217 11.48 -2.45 9.54
CA ARG A 217 12.61 -3.38 9.66
C ARG A 217 13.73 -3.06 8.65
N ARG A 218 13.39 -2.81 7.37
CA ARG A 218 14.35 -2.49 6.30
C ARG A 218 15.16 -1.21 6.55
N PHE A 219 14.58 -0.22 7.23
CA PHE A 219 15.27 1.00 7.64
C PHE A 219 15.89 0.91 9.06
N GLY A 220 15.78 -0.23 9.74
CA GLY A 220 16.28 -0.40 11.12
C GLY A 220 15.57 0.48 12.14
N LEU A 221 14.33 0.89 11.85
CA LEU A 221 13.55 1.81 12.66
C LEU A 221 13.04 1.13 13.94
N LYS A 222 12.95 1.90 15.02
CA LYS A 222 12.32 1.46 16.26
C LYS A 222 10.80 1.48 16.08
N VAL A 223 10.14 0.44 16.56
CA VAL A 223 8.69 0.24 16.48
C VAL A 223 8.10 0.24 17.90
N ALA A 224 6.97 0.90 18.08
CA ALA A 224 6.28 0.95 19.37
C ALA A 224 5.57 -0.38 19.66
N LYS A 225 5.55 -0.73 20.95
CA LYS A 225 4.59 -1.71 21.48
C LYS A 225 3.23 -1.02 21.62
N LEU A 226 2.17 -1.78 21.46
CA LEU A 226 0.80 -1.31 21.68
C LEU A 226 0.32 -1.79 23.05
N ALA A 227 -0.29 -0.89 23.83
CA ALA A 227 -0.88 -1.25 25.12
C ALA A 227 -2.19 -2.00 24.90
N GLN A 228 -2.33 -3.16 25.55
CA GLN A 228 -3.54 -3.99 25.51
C GLN A 228 -4.54 -3.59 26.62
N SER A 229 -5.77 -4.08 26.52
CA SER A 229 -6.87 -3.74 27.44
C SER A 229 -6.66 -4.22 28.89
N ASP A 230 -5.84 -5.25 29.10
CA ASP A 230 -5.41 -5.73 30.42
C ASP A 230 -4.28 -4.89 31.06
N GLY A 231 -3.72 -3.94 30.30
CA GLY A 231 -2.61 -3.08 30.72
C GLY A 231 -1.22 -3.63 30.42
N THR A 232 -1.10 -4.79 29.74
CA THR A 232 0.17 -5.27 29.17
C THR A 232 0.53 -4.50 27.89
N SER A 233 1.61 -4.89 27.21
CA SER A 233 2.02 -4.28 25.94
C SER A 233 2.63 -5.28 24.98
N LEU A 234 2.19 -5.26 23.73
CA LEU A 234 2.55 -6.24 22.72
C LEU A 234 3.39 -5.61 21.60
N ALA A 235 4.42 -6.33 21.15
CA ALA A 235 5.23 -5.97 19.99
C ALA A 235 4.74 -6.76 18.77
N PRO A 236 4.93 -6.25 17.53
CA PRO A 236 4.74 -7.05 16.33
C PRO A 236 5.93 -8.01 16.17
N SER A 237 5.84 -9.15 16.85
CA SER A 237 6.59 -10.37 16.57
C SER A 237 5.78 -11.29 15.65
N ASP A 238 6.44 -12.29 15.07
CA ASP A 238 5.83 -13.16 14.07
C ASP A 238 4.68 -13.98 14.69
N GLU A 239 4.80 -14.36 15.97
CA GLU A 239 3.76 -15.07 16.74
C GLU A 239 2.54 -14.17 17.02
N ALA A 240 2.79 -12.91 17.43
CA ALA A 240 1.73 -11.94 17.71
C ALA A 240 0.97 -11.51 16.44
N ILE A 241 1.66 -11.52 15.30
CA ILE A 241 1.06 -11.30 13.98
C ILE A 241 0.21 -12.51 13.57
N LEU A 242 0.67 -13.75 13.84
CA LEU A 242 -0.14 -14.94 13.55
C LEU A 242 -1.41 -15.01 14.42
N ALA A 243 -1.30 -14.75 15.74
CA ALA A 243 -2.47 -14.66 16.61
C ALA A 243 -3.47 -13.60 16.12
N GLY A 244 -2.98 -12.42 15.70
CA GLY A 244 -3.84 -11.39 15.12
C GLY A 244 -4.43 -11.73 13.75
N ILE A 245 -3.81 -12.63 12.99
CA ILE A 245 -4.36 -13.14 11.72
C ILE A 245 -5.48 -14.15 11.96
N ASP A 246 -5.32 -15.01 12.98
CA ASP A 246 -6.34 -15.98 13.37
C ASP A 246 -7.59 -15.29 14.00
N ASP A 247 -7.44 -14.05 14.50
CA ASP A 247 -8.49 -13.16 15.03
C ASP A 247 -9.05 -12.16 13.98
N MET A 248 -8.82 -12.38 12.66
CA MET A 248 -9.29 -11.46 11.60
C MET A 248 -10.76 -11.66 11.20
N ASP A 249 -11.47 -10.53 11.05
CA ASP A 249 -12.83 -10.44 10.51
C ASP A 249 -12.89 -10.88 9.04
N SER A 250 -14.00 -11.52 8.63
CA SER A 250 -14.26 -11.86 7.22
C SER A 250 -15.17 -10.83 6.53
N SER A 251 -14.70 -10.24 5.43
CA SER A 251 -15.54 -9.36 4.59
C SER A 251 -16.62 -10.13 3.82
N ALA A 252 -17.60 -9.41 3.25
CA ALA A 252 -18.66 -10.00 2.43
C ALA A 252 -18.12 -10.68 1.15
N GLU A 253 -16.92 -10.30 0.72
CA GLU A 253 -16.18 -10.87 -0.42
C GLU A 253 -15.29 -12.07 -0.03
N GLY A 254 -15.27 -12.47 1.25
CA GLY A 254 -14.39 -13.52 1.78
C GLY A 254 -12.93 -13.08 1.96
N VAL A 255 -12.67 -11.78 2.12
CA VAL A 255 -11.33 -11.23 2.37
C VAL A 255 -11.17 -11.01 3.87
N LEU A 256 -10.08 -11.50 4.47
CA LEU A 256 -9.80 -11.23 5.88
C LEU A 256 -9.32 -9.79 6.07
N VAL A 257 -9.88 -9.10 7.06
CA VAL A 257 -9.56 -7.72 7.45
C VAL A 257 -9.26 -7.67 8.95
N SER A 258 -8.39 -6.75 9.38
CA SER A 258 -8.03 -6.64 10.81
C SER A 258 -9.27 -6.26 11.63
N ASP A 259 -9.59 -7.05 12.65
CA ASP A 259 -10.51 -6.60 13.70
C ASP A 259 -9.93 -5.33 14.36
N PRO A 260 -10.70 -4.24 14.50
CA PRO A 260 -10.30 -3.08 15.29
C PRO A 260 -10.44 -3.27 16.81
N THR A 261 -11.00 -4.39 17.28
CA THR A 261 -11.39 -4.69 18.65
C THR A 261 -10.94 -6.07 19.19
N PRO A 262 -9.76 -6.61 18.82
CA PRO A 262 -9.40 -8.01 19.04
C PRO A 262 -9.50 -8.46 20.50
N GLU A 263 -10.05 -9.66 20.68
CA GLU A 263 -10.29 -10.24 22.01
C GLU A 263 -9.07 -11.02 22.52
N ASP A 264 -8.19 -11.51 21.63
CA ASP A 264 -6.93 -12.14 22.04
C ASP A 264 -5.88 -11.09 22.44
N LEU A 265 -5.51 -11.06 23.72
CA LEU A 265 -4.47 -10.19 24.26
C LEU A 265 -3.07 -10.49 23.67
N THR A 266 -2.87 -11.65 23.03
CA THR A 266 -1.66 -12.03 22.30
C THR A 266 -1.68 -11.65 20.82
N ALA A 267 -2.83 -11.22 20.28
CA ALA A 267 -2.97 -10.70 18.92
C ALA A 267 -2.43 -9.26 18.79
N TYR A 268 -1.58 -9.02 17.79
CA TYR A 268 -1.15 -7.66 17.43
C TYR A 268 -2.26 -6.95 16.65
N PRO A 269 -2.85 -5.86 17.16
CA PRO A 269 -4.16 -5.37 16.71
C PRO A 269 -4.14 -4.54 15.40
N LEU A 270 -3.10 -4.67 14.60
CA LEU A 270 -2.87 -3.92 13.35
C LEU A 270 -2.30 -4.82 12.23
N VAL A 271 -2.69 -6.10 12.20
CA VAL A 271 -2.26 -7.05 11.17
C VAL A 271 -2.82 -6.69 9.79
N LYS A 272 -2.19 -7.23 8.74
CA LYS A 272 -2.75 -7.24 7.38
C LYS A 272 -2.27 -8.44 6.57
N ILE A 273 -3.12 -8.90 5.67
CA ILE A 273 -2.76 -9.82 4.58
C ILE A 273 -2.86 -9.02 3.28
N ASP A 274 -1.80 -9.03 2.47
CA ASP A 274 -1.85 -8.43 1.13
C ASP A 274 -2.38 -9.44 0.12
N TYR A 275 -3.50 -9.13 -0.53
CA TYR A 275 -4.16 -9.97 -1.54
C TYR A 275 -3.91 -9.42 -2.95
N ALA A 276 -3.66 -10.31 -3.91
CA ALA A 276 -3.79 -9.98 -5.32
C ALA A 276 -5.26 -10.05 -5.76
N LEU A 277 -5.74 -9.03 -6.48
CA LEU A 277 -7.02 -9.03 -7.20
C LEU A 277 -6.76 -9.55 -8.61
N VAL A 278 -7.29 -10.73 -8.96
CA VAL A 278 -6.92 -11.46 -10.18
C VAL A 278 -8.17 -11.79 -11.01
N PRO A 279 -8.24 -11.47 -12.33
CA PRO A 279 -9.42 -11.78 -13.13
C PRO A 279 -9.68 -13.28 -13.19
N LYS A 280 -10.93 -13.74 -13.06
CA LYS A 280 -11.24 -15.17 -13.20
C LYS A 280 -11.12 -15.63 -14.66
N THR A 281 -11.18 -14.70 -15.61
CA THR A 281 -11.03 -14.97 -17.05
C THR A 281 -9.90 -14.11 -17.65
N ILE A 282 -8.87 -14.75 -18.22
CA ILE A 282 -7.71 -14.07 -18.84
C ILE A 282 -7.59 -14.50 -20.30
N GLY A 283 -7.76 -13.57 -21.25
CA GLY A 283 -7.82 -13.88 -22.69
C GLY A 283 -6.50 -14.32 -23.34
N GLU A 284 -5.35 -13.85 -22.83
CA GLU A 284 -4.03 -14.22 -23.37
C GLU A 284 -3.44 -15.41 -22.57
N GLN A 285 -3.37 -16.60 -23.17
CA GLN A 285 -2.83 -17.80 -22.50
C GLN A 285 -1.40 -17.58 -21.95
N ILE A 286 -0.54 -16.86 -22.69
CA ILE A 286 0.83 -16.57 -22.27
C ILE A 286 0.87 -15.67 -21.01
N LYS A 287 -0.13 -14.79 -20.83
CA LYS A 287 -0.30 -13.97 -19.62
C LYS A 287 -0.87 -14.80 -18.48
N LEU A 288 -1.90 -15.61 -18.73
CA LEU A 288 -2.49 -16.56 -17.78
C LEU A 288 -1.44 -17.47 -17.14
N GLU A 289 -0.56 -18.09 -17.94
CA GLU A 289 0.51 -18.95 -17.41
C GLU A 289 1.54 -18.19 -16.57
N LYS A 290 1.89 -16.95 -16.94
CA LYS A 290 2.81 -16.10 -16.17
C LYS A 290 2.21 -15.71 -14.81
N ILE A 291 0.96 -15.23 -14.80
CA ILE A 291 0.25 -14.81 -13.59
C ILE A 291 0.07 -16.02 -12.66
N LYS A 292 -0.43 -17.15 -13.18
CA LYS A 292 -0.51 -18.40 -12.40
C LYS A 292 0.85 -18.86 -11.88
N ARG A 293 1.95 -18.66 -12.61
CA ARG A 293 3.30 -19.00 -12.14
C ARG A 293 3.77 -18.10 -11.00
N VAL A 294 3.54 -16.79 -11.08
CA VAL A 294 3.87 -15.83 -9.99
C VAL A 294 3.08 -16.18 -8.73
N LEU A 295 1.76 -16.35 -8.85
CA LEU A 295 0.89 -16.60 -7.70
C LEU A 295 1.11 -18.00 -7.10
N LYS A 296 1.37 -19.04 -7.92
CA LYS A 296 1.79 -20.36 -7.40
C LYS A 296 3.13 -20.31 -6.66
N PHE A 297 4.08 -19.49 -7.12
CA PHE A 297 5.33 -19.29 -6.38
C PHE A 297 5.06 -18.60 -5.05
N ALA A 298 4.30 -17.50 -5.04
CA ALA A 298 3.93 -16.78 -3.81
C ALA A 298 3.26 -17.72 -2.78
N LEU A 299 2.29 -18.55 -3.18
CA LEU A 299 1.55 -19.47 -2.31
C LEU A 299 2.34 -20.73 -1.86
N ASN A 300 3.56 -20.94 -2.35
CA ASN A 300 4.39 -22.11 -2.04
C ASN A 300 5.83 -21.69 -1.72
N ASP A 301 6.78 -21.91 -2.63
CA ASP A 301 8.22 -21.65 -2.42
C ASP A 301 8.52 -20.23 -1.89
N GLY A 302 7.74 -19.23 -2.32
CA GLY A 302 7.85 -17.82 -1.91
C GLY A 302 7.45 -17.52 -0.47
N GLN A 303 6.76 -18.43 0.23
CA GLN A 303 6.57 -18.36 1.69
C GLN A 303 7.87 -18.70 2.45
N THR A 304 8.86 -19.31 1.80
CA THR A 304 10.16 -19.63 2.40
C THR A 304 11.16 -18.49 2.16
N GLY A 305 11.78 -17.98 3.22
CA GLY A 305 12.76 -16.89 3.12
C GLY A 305 12.16 -15.49 2.90
N LEU A 306 10.95 -15.23 3.39
CA LEU A 306 10.33 -13.91 3.40
C LEU A 306 11.23 -12.85 4.07
N PRO A 307 11.23 -11.58 3.59
CA PRO A 307 11.97 -10.50 4.24
C PRO A 307 11.46 -10.20 5.66
N SER A 308 12.36 -9.81 6.57
CA SER A 308 12.02 -9.46 7.96
C SER A 308 10.89 -8.42 8.03
N GLY A 309 9.81 -8.76 8.75
CA GLY A 309 8.59 -7.96 8.87
C GLY A 309 7.41 -8.48 8.02
N TYR A 310 7.64 -9.46 7.16
CA TYR A 310 6.59 -10.35 6.65
C TYR A 310 6.58 -11.66 7.43
N VAL A 311 5.40 -12.24 7.58
CA VAL A 311 5.19 -13.58 8.15
C VAL A 311 4.54 -14.46 7.08
N ALA A 312 4.84 -15.76 7.12
CA ALA A 312 4.25 -16.73 6.20
C ALA A 312 2.75 -16.88 6.45
N LEU A 313 1.97 -17.06 5.39
CA LEU A 313 0.53 -17.30 5.46
C LEU A 313 0.23 -18.59 6.26
N PRO A 314 -0.71 -18.56 7.22
CA PRO A 314 -1.28 -19.77 7.82
C PRO A 314 -1.75 -20.77 6.75
N GLU A 315 -1.65 -22.07 7.04
CA GLU A 315 -1.87 -23.09 6.01
C GLU A 315 -3.30 -23.08 5.44
N ALA A 316 -4.31 -22.77 6.24
CA ALA A 316 -5.69 -22.61 5.76
C ALA A 316 -5.79 -21.54 4.66
N ILE A 317 -5.37 -20.31 4.97
CA ILE A 317 -5.37 -19.15 4.07
C ILE A 317 -4.53 -19.43 2.80
N ARG A 318 -3.42 -20.15 2.95
CA ARG A 318 -2.57 -20.59 1.83
C ARG A 318 -3.29 -21.60 0.92
N LEU A 319 -4.05 -22.54 1.48
CA LEU A 319 -4.84 -23.54 0.74
C LEU A 319 -6.09 -22.94 0.09
N GLU A 320 -6.68 -21.91 0.70
CA GLU A 320 -7.74 -21.08 0.11
C GLU A 320 -7.21 -20.32 -1.10
N GLY A 321 -6.06 -19.64 -1.00
CA GLY A 321 -5.42 -18.98 -2.14
C GLY A 321 -5.05 -19.94 -3.29
N ILE A 322 -4.59 -21.15 -2.96
CA ILE A 322 -4.39 -22.24 -3.94
C ILE A 322 -5.70 -22.68 -4.59
N SER A 323 -6.84 -22.50 -3.93
CA SER A 323 -8.17 -22.84 -4.45
C SER A 323 -8.79 -21.72 -5.28
N ALA A 324 -8.70 -20.46 -4.85
CA ALA A 324 -9.04 -19.29 -5.67
C ALA A 324 -8.29 -19.28 -7.01
N LEU A 325 -7.00 -19.65 -7.00
CA LEU A 325 -6.18 -19.73 -8.22
C LEU A 325 -6.57 -20.87 -9.20
N LYS A 326 -7.52 -21.76 -8.82
CA LYS A 326 -8.15 -22.74 -9.72
C LYS A 326 -9.29 -22.10 -10.53
N GLU A 327 -9.97 -21.09 -9.99
CA GLU A 327 -11.05 -20.36 -10.66
C GLU A 327 -10.54 -19.54 -11.84
N VAL A 328 -9.34 -18.95 -11.68
CA VAL A 328 -8.63 -18.22 -12.74
C VAL A 328 -8.45 -19.13 -13.95
N SER A 329 -8.91 -18.71 -15.12
CA SER A 329 -9.04 -19.53 -16.33
C SER A 329 -8.72 -18.74 -17.60
N GLY A 330 -8.64 -19.43 -18.74
CA GLY A 330 -8.51 -18.81 -20.06
C GLY A 330 -9.86 -18.61 -20.72
N THR A 331 -10.00 -17.64 -21.62
CA THR A 331 -11.22 -17.55 -22.45
C THR A 331 -11.37 -18.80 -23.31
N THR A 332 -12.37 -19.63 -22.99
CA THR A 332 -12.74 -20.77 -23.85
C THR A 332 -13.34 -20.23 -25.15
N THR A 333 -12.57 -20.26 -26.23
CA THR A 333 -13.06 -19.92 -27.58
C THR A 333 -14.01 -21.02 -28.07
N THR A 334 -15.26 -20.97 -27.63
CA THR A 334 -16.34 -21.81 -28.17
C THR A 334 -16.58 -21.39 -29.62
N VAL A 335 -15.91 -22.08 -30.55
CA VAL A 335 -16.13 -21.92 -31.99
C VAL A 335 -17.49 -22.54 -32.33
N THR A 336 -18.56 -21.79 -32.09
CA THR A 336 -19.92 -22.13 -32.53
C THR A 336 -19.88 -22.34 -34.05
N PRO A 337 -20.18 -23.55 -34.56
CA PRO A 337 -20.20 -23.77 -35.99
C PRO A 337 -21.37 -22.98 -36.59
N THR A 338 -21.07 -21.88 -37.28
CA THR A 338 -22.09 -21.08 -37.96
C THR A 338 -22.66 -21.86 -39.13
N THR A 339 -23.72 -22.64 -38.86
CA THR A 339 -24.46 -23.37 -39.89
C THR A 339 -25.07 -22.38 -40.88
N VAL A 340 -24.37 -22.17 -42.00
CA VAL A 340 -24.80 -21.26 -43.07
C VAL A 340 -26.10 -21.79 -43.66
N LYS A 341 -27.23 -21.16 -43.32
CA LYS A 341 -28.50 -21.41 -43.99
C LYS A 341 -28.37 -20.96 -45.45
N PRO A 342 -28.62 -21.83 -46.44
CA PRO A 342 -28.51 -21.45 -47.84
C PRO A 342 -29.52 -20.34 -48.17
N TYR A 343 -29.03 -19.24 -48.73
CA TYR A 343 -29.85 -18.11 -49.15
C TYR A 343 -30.78 -18.51 -50.29
N ARG A 344 -32.08 -18.19 -50.16
CA ARG A 344 -33.08 -18.35 -51.21
C ARG A 344 -33.54 -16.96 -51.66
N PRO A 345 -33.26 -16.52 -52.89
CA PRO A 345 -33.72 -15.22 -53.37
C PRO A 345 -35.26 -15.16 -53.47
N PRO A 346 -35.88 -14.01 -53.19
CA PRO A 346 -37.32 -13.81 -53.40
C PRO A 346 -37.65 -13.67 -54.89
N THR A 347 -38.84 -14.13 -55.28
CA THR A 347 -39.36 -14.00 -56.65
C THR A 347 -40.08 -12.66 -56.82
N ASN A 348 -39.58 -11.79 -57.70
CA ASN A 348 -40.27 -10.54 -58.02
C ASN A 348 -41.29 -10.76 -59.15
N THR A 349 -42.56 -10.47 -58.89
CA THR A 349 -43.61 -10.32 -59.91
C THR A 349 -43.73 -8.84 -60.28
N VAL A 350 -43.70 -8.52 -61.57
CA VAL A 350 -43.77 -7.13 -62.08
C VAL A 350 -45.21 -6.74 -62.38
N ALA A 351 -45.59 -5.52 -62.01
CA ALA A 351 -46.78 -4.82 -62.49
C ALA A 351 -46.48 -3.32 -62.68
N SER A 352 -47.02 -2.72 -63.74
CA SER A 352 -46.94 -1.28 -64.10
C SER A 352 -48.29 -0.60 -63.76
N ASP A 353 -48.44 0.73 -63.61
CA ASP A 353 -48.11 1.80 -64.57
C ASP A 353 -48.36 3.23 -63.97
N THR A 354 -47.89 4.28 -64.67
CA THR A 354 -48.24 5.73 -64.69
C THR A 354 -49.07 6.42 -63.57
N SER A 355 -48.59 7.57 -63.05
CA SER A 355 -48.88 8.93 -63.62
C SER A 355 -48.35 10.09 -62.74
N MET A 356 -48.47 11.34 -63.21
CA MET A 356 -48.02 12.62 -62.58
C MET A 356 -49.18 13.29 -61.78
N THR A 357 -49.07 14.38 -60.99
CA THR A 357 -48.18 15.57 -60.89
C THR A 357 -48.34 16.19 -59.45
N SER A 358 -48.00 17.41 -58.97
CA SER A 358 -47.37 18.68 -59.42
C SER A 358 -47.02 19.60 -58.22
N THR A 359 -46.37 20.76 -58.49
CA THR A 359 -46.43 22.04 -57.73
C THR A 359 -45.37 22.33 -56.64
N THR A 360 -45.03 23.63 -56.48
CA THR A 360 -43.86 24.19 -55.78
C THR A 360 -44.26 25.24 -54.73
N ALA A 361 -43.55 25.34 -53.59
CA ALA A 361 -43.47 26.55 -52.76
C ALA A 361 -42.20 26.58 -51.85
N ILE A 362 -41.69 27.78 -51.57
CA ILE A 362 -40.50 28.13 -50.73
C ILE A 362 -40.86 29.46 -50.03
N PRO A 363 -40.69 29.65 -48.68
CA PRO A 363 -39.44 30.24 -48.16
C PRO A 363 -39.01 29.96 -46.69
N THR A 364 -37.69 29.80 -46.52
CA THR A 364 -36.78 30.54 -45.60
C THR A 364 -37.18 30.85 -44.14
N THR A 365 -36.39 30.38 -43.15
CA THR A 365 -35.54 31.26 -42.28
C THR A 365 -34.54 30.52 -41.35
N THR A 366 -33.37 31.15 -41.23
CA THR A 366 -32.44 31.22 -40.06
C THR A 366 -32.14 29.99 -39.19
N SER A 367 -30.87 29.55 -39.22
CA SER A 367 -30.20 28.84 -38.12
C SER A 367 -28.89 29.58 -37.75
N THR A 368 -28.63 29.75 -36.45
CA THR A 368 -27.48 30.53 -35.94
C THR A 368 -26.37 29.61 -35.45
N THR A 369 -25.15 29.80 -35.95
CA THR A 369 -23.97 29.02 -35.57
C THR A 369 -23.31 29.57 -34.30
N THR A 370 -22.95 28.68 -33.37
CA THR A 370 -21.92 28.95 -32.34
C THR A 370 -20.90 27.81 -32.33
N THR A 371 -19.65 28.14 -32.60
CA THR A 371 -18.52 27.19 -32.63
C THR A 371 -17.75 27.27 -31.32
N SER A 372 -17.55 26.13 -30.66
CA SER A 372 -16.67 26.02 -29.49
C SER A 372 -15.33 25.39 -29.88
N THR A 373 -14.26 26.16 -29.80
CA THR A 373 -12.90 25.72 -30.17
C THR A 373 -12.18 25.07 -29.00
N THR A 374 -11.71 23.84 -29.13
CA THR A 374 -10.77 23.21 -28.19
C THR A 374 -9.34 23.32 -28.72
N THR A 375 -8.44 23.88 -27.90
CA THR A 375 -7.02 24.03 -28.22
C THR A 375 -6.19 22.91 -27.59
N THR A 376 -5.61 22.05 -28.43
CA THR A 376 -4.64 21.03 -28.00
C THR A 376 -3.23 21.62 -28.04
N SER A 377 -2.52 21.66 -26.91
CA SER A 377 -1.11 22.07 -26.84
C SER A 377 -0.18 20.86 -27.00
N THR A 378 0.74 20.95 -27.96
CA THR A 378 1.83 19.97 -28.13
C THR A 378 3.12 20.51 -27.51
N LEU A 379 3.90 19.63 -26.87
CA LEU A 379 5.19 19.99 -26.27
C LEU A 379 6.34 19.71 -27.25
N SER A 380 7.27 20.66 -27.35
CA SER A 380 8.45 20.60 -28.22
C SER A 380 9.58 19.73 -27.64
N PRO A 381 10.42 19.09 -28.49
CA PRO A 381 11.57 18.31 -28.03
C PRO A 381 12.69 19.19 -27.45
N ILE A 382 13.46 18.62 -26.51
CA ILE A 382 14.59 19.29 -25.84
C ILE A 382 15.91 18.90 -26.52
N THR A 383 16.71 19.91 -26.89
CA THR A 383 18.07 19.73 -27.44
C THR A 383 19.12 19.70 -26.32
N VAL A 384 20.09 18.79 -26.41
CA VAL A 384 21.24 18.69 -25.49
C VAL A 384 22.51 19.16 -26.21
N PRO A 385 23.38 20.00 -25.60
CA PRO A 385 24.57 20.53 -26.25
C PRO A 385 25.72 19.50 -26.35
N VAL A 386 26.57 19.67 -27.36
CA VAL A 386 27.75 18.83 -27.65
C VAL A 386 28.99 19.38 -26.95
N ALA A 387 29.81 18.50 -26.36
CA ALA A 387 31.16 18.79 -25.86
C ALA A 387 32.24 18.28 -26.83
N VAL A 388 33.40 18.93 -26.88
CA VAL A 388 34.45 18.71 -27.90
C VAL A 388 35.76 18.26 -27.27
N GLY A 389 36.41 17.22 -27.83
CA GLY A 389 37.79 16.83 -27.51
C GLY A 389 38.20 15.45 -28.06
N GLY A 390 39.29 15.39 -28.85
CA GLY A 390 40.05 14.15 -29.12
C GLY A 390 41.09 13.89 -28.01
N LEU A 391 42.02 12.92 -28.06
CA LEU A 391 42.61 12.04 -29.09
C LEU A 391 43.10 10.73 -28.37
N PRO A 392 43.77 9.72 -29.00
CA PRO A 392 43.79 9.20 -30.37
C PRO A 392 43.60 7.64 -30.45
N SER A 393 43.79 7.09 -31.66
CA SER A 393 43.97 5.68 -32.07
C SER A 393 45.17 4.94 -31.40
N SER A 394 45.31 3.60 -31.41
CA SER A 394 44.46 2.46 -31.86
C SER A 394 45.01 1.11 -31.34
N GLY A 395 44.18 0.05 -31.30
CA GLY A 395 44.63 -1.34 -31.06
C GLY A 395 43.50 -2.37 -31.09
N THR A 396 43.63 -3.40 -31.93
CA THR A 396 42.67 -4.54 -32.04
C THR A 396 42.89 -5.55 -30.90
N SER A 397 41.90 -6.34 -30.43
CA SER A 397 41.11 -7.29 -31.23
C SER A 397 39.89 -7.89 -30.49
N LYS A 398 38.85 -8.21 -31.28
CA LYS A 398 37.80 -9.26 -31.07
C LYS A 398 36.88 -9.23 -29.83
N SER A 399 35.59 -9.05 -30.13
CA SER A 399 34.43 -9.76 -29.56
C SER A 399 34.07 -9.57 -28.08
N GLY A 400 33.16 -8.62 -27.82
CA GLY A 400 32.36 -8.57 -26.60
C GLY A 400 31.08 -7.74 -26.81
N ILE A 401 29.91 -8.31 -26.58
CA ILE A 401 28.63 -7.58 -26.59
C ILE A 401 28.46 -6.91 -25.22
N LEU A 402 28.34 -5.59 -25.20
CA LEU A 402 28.12 -4.81 -23.97
C LEU A 402 26.83 -3.99 -24.08
N PHE A 403 25.78 -4.46 -23.41
CA PHE A 403 24.68 -3.60 -23.00
C PHE A 403 25.13 -2.79 -21.77
N ALA A 404 25.03 -1.46 -21.85
CA ALA A 404 25.15 -0.61 -20.68
C ALA A 404 23.85 -0.66 -19.86
N GLY A 405 23.91 -1.15 -18.64
CA GLY A 405 22.79 -1.23 -17.70
C GLY A 405 23.26 -0.89 -16.28
N LEU A 406 22.35 -0.33 -15.46
CA LEU A 406 22.68 0.32 -14.20
C LEU A 406 23.42 -0.56 -13.18
N ILE A 407 24.24 0.10 -12.36
CA ILE A 407 25.02 -0.49 -11.26
C ILE A 407 24.07 -1.05 -10.19
N GLY A 408 24.25 -2.33 -9.85
CA GLY A 408 23.69 -2.97 -8.67
C GLY A 408 24.76 -3.70 -7.87
N LEU A 409 24.98 -3.28 -6.62
CA LEU A 409 25.79 -3.93 -5.58
C LEU A 409 24.94 -3.98 -4.31
N SER A 410 24.92 -5.02 -3.47
CA SER A 410 25.48 -6.39 -3.52
C SER A 410 24.52 -7.28 -2.71
N GLY A 411 24.48 -8.61 -2.81
CA GLY A 411 25.53 -9.55 -3.26
C GLY A 411 26.15 -10.26 -2.05
N ALA A 412 25.34 -10.99 -1.27
CA ALA A 412 25.79 -11.72 -0.09
C ALA A 412 26.34 -13.12 -0.48
N THR A 413 27.60 -13.39 -0.16
CA THR A 413 28.27 -14.67 -0.45
C THR A 413 28.29 -15.61 0.75
N LEU A 414 27.76 -16.81 0.57
CA LEU A 414 27.71 -17.85 1.60
C LEU A 414 29.03 -18.66 1.62
N LEU A 415 29.85 -18.52 2.67
CA LEU A 415 31.02 -19.38 2.89
C LEU A 415 30.71 -20.47 3.93
N GLY A 416 30.66 -21.73 3.49
CA GLY A 416 30.61 -22.89 4.38
C GLY A 416 31.99 -23.21 4.98
N THR A 417 32.06 -23.43 6.28
CA THR A 417 33.31 -23.77 7.00
C THR A 417 33.49 -25.28 7.15
N ILE A 418 34.67 -25.78 6.74
CA ILE A 418 35.02 -27.20 6.77
C ILE A 418 35.70 -27.55 8.10
N ARG A 419 35.29 -28.66 8.73
CA ARG A 419 35.91 -29.16 9.97
C ARG A 419 37.34 -29.69 9.70
N PRO A 420 38.37 -29.28 10.47
CA PRO A 420 39.72 -29.85 10.35
C PRO A 420 39.78 -31.27 10.95
N ARG A 421 40.66 -32.11 10.39
CA ARG A 421 40.84 -33.52 10.74
C ARG A 421 42.11 -33.72 11.56
N GLN A 422 42.05 -34.51 12.63
CA GLN A 422 43.21 -34.78 13.51
C GLN A 422 44.40 -35.41 12.75
N LYS A 423 45.62 -35.11 13.19
CA LYS A 423 46.85 -35.83 12.84
C LYS A 423 47.57 -36.27 14.11
N ALA A 424 47.98 -37.54 14.17
CA ALA A 424 48.72 -38.10 15.30
C ALA A 424 50.21 -38.28 14.98
N ARG A 425 51.04 -37.63 15.80
CA ARG A 425 52.34 -38.06 16.36
C ARG A 425 53.24 -39.02 15.55
N ARG A 426 54.42 -38.52 15.14
CA ARG A 426 55.73 -39.20 15.08
C ARG A 426 56.81 -38.11 14.86
N ARG A 427 58.03 -38.21 15.39
CA ARG A 427 58.58 -39.17 16.36
C ARG A 427 58.62 -38.55 17.75
#